data_AF-A0A933W814-F1
#
_entry.id   AF-A0A933W814-F1
#
_cell.length_a   1.000
_cell.length_b   1.000
_cell.length_c   1.000
_cell.angle_alpha   90.00
_cell.angle_beta   90.00
_cell.angle_gamma   90.00
#
_symmetry.space_group_name_H-M   'P 1'
#
loop_
_entity.id
_entity.type
_entity.pdbx_description
1 polymer ?
#
loop_
_entity_poly.entity_id
_entity_poly.type
_entity_poly.pdbx_seq_one_letter_code
_entity_poly.pdbx_strand_id
1 'polypeptide(L)'
;MHGGATGSCKDCHAVDKSWKSATVDHVKFFPLTGPHKVSCDKCHDAGNFKKYTCLNCHEHATRGIIREHQEEGIKDFGDCLRCHSIQIDGQRYGSRKTHEGIGGDDGEDGGGHGYKGSGKGKGGYDD
;
A
#
# COMPACT_ATOMS: atom_id res chain seq x y z
N MET A 1 10.03 8.42 20.38
CA MET A 1 10.38 7.39 19.37
C MET A 1 11.54 7.93 18.53
N HIS A 2 12.81 7.64 18.87
CA HIS A 2 13.97 8.15 18.11
C HIS A 2 15.10 7.11 17.93
N GLY A 3 14.86 5.83 18.24
CA GLY A 3 15.88 4.79 18.40
C GLY A 3 16.67 4.37 17.16
N GLY A 4 16.66 5.16 16.09
CA GLY A 4 17.45 4.97 14.87
C GLY A 4 17.48 6.21 13.98
N ALA A 5 17.10 7.38 14.51
CA ALA A 5 17.11 8.61 13.73
C ALA A 5 18.56 9.11 13.60
N THR A 6 19.10 9.04 12.39
CA THR A 6 20.38 9.66 12.03
C THR A 6 20.10 10.98 11.34
N GLY A 7 20.40 12.11 11.98
CA GLY A 7 20.13 13.46 11.46
C GLY A 7 19.96 14.49 12.57
N SER A 8 19.82 15.76 12.19
CA SER A 8 19.52 16.84 13.12
C SER A 8 18.03 16.78 13.52
N CYS A 9 17.70 17.16 14.76
CA CYS A 9 16.31 17.15 15.21
C CYS A 9 15.38 18.01 14.35
N LYS A 10 15.93 19.06 13.72
CA LYS A 10 15.19 19.99 12.84
C LYS A 10 14.84 19.38 11.50
N ASP A 11 15.52 18.31 11.12
CA ASP A 11 15.32 17.63 9.84
C ASP A 11 13.95 16.94 9.83
N CYS A 12 13.45 16.58 11.02
CA CYS A 12 12.13 16.01 11.22
C CYS A 12 11.20 16.97 11.97
N HIS A 13 11.66 17.76 12.94
CA HIS A 13 10.78 18.62 13.75
C HIS A 13 10.85 20.09 13.33
N ALA A 14 9.69 20.67 13.00
CA ALA A 14 9.57 22.10 12.79
C ALA A 14 9.70 22.84 14.14
N VAL A 15 10.73 23.69 14.26
CA VAL A 15 11.08 24.39 15.51
C VAL A 15 10.04 25.46 15.89
N ASP A 16 9.31 25.97 14.89
CA ASP A 16 8.31 27.03 14.98
C ASP A 16 6.88 26.52 15.26
N LYS A 17 6.59 25.24 14.95
CA LYS A 17 5.23 24.68 15.02
C LYS A 17 4.99 23.68 16.15
N SER A 18 5.80 23.77 17.21
CA SER A 18 5.86 22.82 18.32
C SER A 18 6.57 21.52 17.93
N TRP A 19 7.50 21.07 18.76
CA TRP A 19 8.24 19.80 18.65
C TRP A 19 7.36 18.53 18.55
N LYS A 20 6.03 18.66 18.63
CA LYS A 20 5.07 17.57 18.52
C LYS A 20 4.81 17.11 17.08
N SER A 21 5.00 17.97 16.09
CA SER A 21 4.73 17.62 14.69
C SER A 21 6.03 17.41 13.93
N ALA A 22 6.39 16.13 13.73
CA ALA A 22 7.38 15.81 12.72
C ALA A 22 6.79 16.14 11.34
N THR A 23 7.55 16.85 10.51
CA THR A 23 7.22 17.20 9.12
C THR A 23 7.43 15.96 8.25
N VAL A 24 6.53 14.98 8.37
CA VAL A 24 6.48 13.85 7.44
C VAL A 24 5.84 14.33 6.14
N ASP A 25 6.62 14.33 5.07
CA ASP A 25 6.14 14.60 3.72
C ASP A 25 5.39 13.37 3.19
N HIS A 26 4.06 13.42 3.33
CA HIS A 26 3.17 12.34 2.90
C HIS A 26 3.23 12.13 1.38
N VAL A 27 3.58 13.13 0.57
CA VAL A 27 3.63 13.00 -0.90
C VAL A 27 4.63 11.92 -1.35
N LYS A 28 5.66 11.63 -0.55
CA LYS A 28 6.64 10.58 -0.82
C LYS A 28 6.07 9.16 -0.69
N PHE A 29 4.99 8.99 0.05
CA PHE A 29 4.37 7.69 0.32
C PHE A 29 2.97 7.59 -0.28
N PHE A 30 2.14 8.60 0.03
CA PHE A 30 0.75 8.70 -0.35
C PHE A 30 0.18 10.11 -0.03
N PRO A 31 -0.42 10.84 -0.99
CA PRO A 31 -0.84 12.22 -0.80
C PRO A 31 -2.18 12.29 -0.06
N LEU A 32 -2.28 13.21 0.91
CA LEU A 32 -3.51 13.46 1.69
C LEU A 32 -4.42 14.49 1.00
N THR A 33 -4.91 14.13 -0.19
CA THR A 33 -5.78 14.97 -1.02
C THR A 33 -7.16 14.34 -1.18
N GLY A 34 -8.15 15.14 -1.59
CA GLY A 34 -9.50 14.67 -1.86
C GLY A 34 -10.10 13.84 -0.71
N PRO A 35 -10.63 12.63 -0.97
CA PRO A 35 -11.19 11.75 0.06
C PRO A 35 -10.19 11.31 1.13
N HIS A 36 -8.89 11.37 0.86
CA HIS A 36 -7.84 10.99 1.80
C HIS A 36 -7.37 12.14 2.69
N LYS A 37 -7.98 13.33 2.57
CA LYS A 37 -7.77 14.42 3.51
C LYS A 37 -8.53 14.15 4.82
N VAL A 38 -8.07 13.14 5.56
CA VAL A 38 -8.66 12.65 6.80
C VAL A 38 -7.74 12.90 7.99
N SER A 39 -8.28 12.76 9.20
CA SER A 39 -7.50 12.84 10.43
C SER A 39 -6.48 11.70 10.53
N CYS A 40 -5.34 11.95 11.19
CA CYS A 40 -4.23 11.01 11.27
C CYS A 40 -4.63 9.65 11.87
N ASP A 41 -5.58 9.64 12.81
CA ASP A 41 -6.12 8.44 13.45
C ASP A 41 -6.86 7.50 12.49
N LYS A 42 -7.24 7.96 11.31
CA LYS A 42 -7.87 7.09 10.30
C LYS A 42 -6.92 6.08 9.70
N CYS A 43 -5.63 6.39 9.69
CA CYS A 43 -4.60 5.47 9.20
C CYS A 43 -3.69 4.97 10.33
N HIS A 44 -3.42 5.81 11.33
CA HIS A 44 -2.50 5.54 12.43
C HIS A 44 -3.23 5.26 13.74
N ASP A 45 -3.44 3.99 14.04
CA ASP A 45 -4.14 3.55 15.25
C ASP A 45 -3.40 3.99 16.53
N ALA A 46 -4.16 4.52 17.49
CA ALA A 46 -3.71 4.89 18.83
C ALA A 46 -2.43 5.75 18.87
N GLY A 47 -2.18 6.57 17.84
CA GLY A 47 -0.99 7.42 17.74
C GLY A 47 0.30 6.65 17.38
N ASN A 48 0.20 5.41 16.89
CA ASN A 48 1.35 4.69 16.37
C ASN A 48 1.67 5.13 14.94
N PHE A 49 2.49 6.17 14.80
CA PHE A 49 2.89 6.71 13.50
C PHE A 49 3.93 5.85 12.74
N LYS A 50 4.36 4.71 13.30
CA LYS A 50 5.26 3.78 12.61
C LYS A 50 4.52 2.76 11.74
N LYS A 51 3.22 2.59 11.97
CA LYS A 51 2.38 1.65 11.25
C LYS A 51 1.16 2.38 10.73
N TYR A 52 0.63 1.91 9.62
CA TYR A 52 -0.63 2.40 9.09
C TYR A 52 -1.39 1.24 8.46
N THR A 53 -2.68 1.42 8.23
CA THR A 53 -3.49 0.47 7.47
C THR A 53 -4.46 1.20 6.54
N CYS A 54 -4.60 0.67 5.32
CA CYS A 54 -5.62 1.10 4.37
C CYS A 54 -7.00 0.51 4.73
N LEU A 55 -7.00 -0.56 5.54
CA LEU A 55 -8.18 -1.39 5.81
C LEU A 55 -9.21 -0.71 6.73
N ASN A 56 -8.86 0.41 7.34
CA ASN A 56 -9.82 1.23 8.10
C ASN A 56 -10.90 1.84 7.20
N CYS A 57 -10.64 1.95 5.89
CA CYS A 57 -11.60 2.44 4.90
C CYS A 57 -11.81 1.46 3.73
N HIS A 58 -10.78 0.71 3.34
CA HIS A 58 -10.81 -0.19 2.18
C HIS A 58 -10.93 -1.65 2.62
N GLU A 59 -12.12 -2.23 2.45
CA GLU A 59 -12.36 -3.65 2.73
C GLU A 59 -11.50 -4.56 1.82
N HIS A 60 -10.75 -5.48 2.43
CA HIS A 60 -9.85 -6.40 1.72
C HIS A 60 -9.70 -7.77 2.41
N ALA A 61 -10.64 -8.12 3.31
CA ALA A 61 -10.61 -9.34 4.10
C ALA A 61 -11.75 -10.32 3.71
N THR A 62 -12.38 -10.12 2.56
CA THR A 62 -13.40 -11.06 2.08
C THR A 62 -12.78 -12.42 1.74
N ARG A 63 -13.56 -13.50 1.91
CA ARG A 63 -13.11 -14.87 1.59
C ARG A 63 -12.61 -15.03 0.16
N GLY A 64 -13.25 -14.35 -0.80
CA GLY A 64 -12.83 -14.36 -2.20
C GLY A 64 -11.44 -13.77 -2.35
N ILE A 65 -11.25 -12.53 -1.90
CA ILE A 65 -9.96 -11.83 -1.96
C ILE A 65 -8.85 -12.61 -1.25
N ILE A 66 -9.14 -13.17 -0.07
CA ILE A 66 -8.16 -13.99 0.68
C ILE A 66 -7.76 -15.22 -0.13
N ARG A 67 -8.72 -15.90 -0.78
CA ARG A 67 -8.42 -17.07 -1.61
C ARG A 67 -7.53 -16.69 -2.79
N GLU A 68 -7.81 -15.60 -3.49
CA GLU A 68 -6.97 -15.16 -4.62
C GLU A 68 -5.52 -14.91 -4.16
N HIS A 69 -5.30 -14.19 -3.04
CA HIS A 69 -3.94 -14.03 -2.52
C HIS A 69 -3.29 -15.37 -2.14
N GLN A 70 -4.05 -16.30 -1.57
CA GLN A 70 -3.54 -17.62 -1.19
C GLN A 70 -3.15 -18.47 -2.39
N GLU A 71 -3.92 -18.42 -3.49
CA GLU A 71 -3.61 -19.10 -4.75
C GLU A 71 -2.32 -18.58 -5.36
N GLU A 72 -2.04 -17.28 -5.20
CA GLU A 72 -0.76 -16.64 -5.57
C GLU A 72 0.35 -16.83 -4.51
N GLY A 73 0.11 -17.60 -3.45
CA GLY A 73 1.08 -17.85 -2.37
C GLY A 73 1.34 -16.64 -1.45
N ILE A 74 0.55 -15.58 -1.55
CA ILE A 74 0.68 -14.34 -0.79
C ILE A 74 -0.12 -14.48 0.52
N LYS A 75 0.59 -14.65 1.64
CA LYS A 75 -0.04 -14.80 2.97
C LYS A 75 0.04 -13.54 3.84
N ASP A 76 1.04 -12.70 3.61
CA ASP A 76 1.21 -11.43 4.28
C ASP A 76 1.04 -10.29 3.27
N PHE A 77 -0.14 -9.66 3.28
CA PHE A 77 -0.52 -8.60 2.33
C PHE A 77 -1.02 -7.33 3.05
N GLY A 78 -0.56 -7.10 4.28
CA GLY A 78 -0.89 -5.88 5.03
C GLY A 78 -0.27 -4.61 4.45
N ASP A 79 0.83 -4.75 3.70
CA ASP A 79 1.45 -3.66 2.93
C ASP A 79 0.93 -3.68 1.49
N CYS A 80 -0.22 -3.03 1.29
CA CYS A 80 -0.96 -3.09 0.04
C CYS A 80 -0.17 -2.52 -1.14
N LEU A 81 0.54 -1.40 -0.93
CA LEU A 81 1.27 -0.69 -1.98
C LEU A 81 2.50 -1.45 -2.46
N ARG A 82 2.95 -2.48 -1.73
CA ARG A 82 4.03 -3.36 -2.19
C ARG A 82 3.70 -4.09 -3.49
N CYS A 83 2.42 -4.37 -3.74
CA CYS A 83 1.97 -5.13 -4.91
C CYS A 83 0.84 -4.45 -5.70
N HIS A 84 0.03 -3.61 -5.05
CA HIS A 84 -1.05 -2.89 -5.71
C HIS A 84 -0.63 -1.46 -6.03
N SER A 85 -0.76 -1.09 -7.31
CA SER A 85 -0.59 0.28 -7.75
C SER A 85 -1.91 1.04 -7.69
N ILE A 86 -1.90 2.26 -7.16
CA ILE A 86 -3.03 3.19 -7.22
C ILE A 86 -2.59 4.50 -7.88
N GLN A 87 -3.53 5.24 -8.45
CA GLN A 87 -3.26 6.56 -9.04
C GLN A 87 -4.06 7.63 -8.31
N ILE A 88 -3.36 8.66 -7.83
CA ILE A 88 -3.96 9.80 -7.14
C ILE A 88 -3.34 11.07 -7.72
N ASP A 89 -4.18 12.01 -8.14
CA ASP A 89 -3.77 13.29 -8.73
C ASP A 89 -2.74 13.15 -9.87
N GLY A 90 -2.88 12.10 -10.68
CA GLY A 90 -1.98 11.79 -11.80
C GLY A 90 -0.65 11.15 -11.41
N GLN A 91 -0.36 10.97 -10.12
CA GLN A 91 0.82 10.24 -9.64
C GLN A 91 0.46 8.79 -9.28
N ARG A 92 1.36 7.86 -9.59
CA ARG A 92 1.21 6.43 -9.26
C ARG A 92 1.96 6.12 -7.98
N TYR A 93 1.29 5.41 -7.07
CA TYR A 93 1.84 4.92 -5.82
C TYR A 93 1.79 3.40 -5.79
N GLY A 94 2.80 2.79 -5.17
CA GLY A 94 2.95 1.34 -5.09
C GLY A 94 3.52 0.70 -6.36
N SER A 95 3.78 -0.60 -6.29
CA SER A 95 4.23 -1.39 -7.43
C SER A 95 3.03 -1.98 -8.17
N ARG A 96 3.09 -2.04 -9.50
CA ARG A 96 2.25 -2.95 -10.27
C ARG A 96 3.07 -4.21 -10.42
N LYS A 97 3.17 -5.03 -9.36
CA LYS A 97 3.75 -6.36 -9.54
C LYS A 97 2.73 -7.13 -10.37
N THR A 98 3.03 -7.30 -11.66
CA THR A 98 2.40 -8.37 -12.44
C THR A 98 2.70 -9.67 -11.71
N HIS A 99 1.77 -10.62 -11.74
CA HIS A 99 1.89 -11.91 -11.06
C HIS A 99 3.01 -12.81 -11.65
N GLU A 100 3.91 -12.24 -12.45
CA GLU A 100 5.01 -12.94 -13.06
C GLU A 100 6.18 -12.91 -12.09
N GLY A 101 6.56 -14.10 -11.65
CA GLY A 101 7.49 -14.33 -10.57
C GLY A 101 8.83 -13.62 -10.75
N ILE A 102 9.48 -13.42 -9.60
CA ILE A 102 10.93 -13.28 -9.39
C ILE A 102 11.75 -13.35 -10.70
N GLY A 103 11.92 -12.20 -11.34
CA GLY A 103 12.80 -11.92 -12.48
C GLY A 103 12.71 -10.42 -12.71
N GLY A 104 13.79 -9.66 -12.54
CA GLY A 104 14.75 -9.44 -13.62
C GLY A 104 14.39 -8.11 -14.30
N ASP A 105 15.34 -7.20 -14.37
CA ASP A 105 15.24 -5.81 -14.80
C ASP A 105 15.07 -5.61 -16.31
N ASP A 106 14.01 -4.93 -16.71
CA ASP A 106 13.91 -4.09 -17.93
C ASP A 106 12.44 -3.64 -18.06
N GLY A 107 12.15 -2.34 -18.00
CA GLY A 107 12.14 -1.52 -19.20
C GLY A 107 10.68 -1.32 -19.63
N GLU A 108 10.19 -0.10 -19.40
CA GLU A 108 9.04 0.56 -20.03
C GLU A 108 8.14 -0.31 -20.93
N ASP A 109 6.93 -0.65 -20.49
CA ASP A 109 5.80 -0.94 -21.38
C ASP A 109 4.45 -0.83 -20.65
N GLY A 110 3.65 0.16 -21.06
CA GLY A 110 2.28 0.34 -20.59
C GLY A 110 1.34 -0.74 -21.12
N GLY A 111 1.12 -1.80 -20.35
CA GLY A 111 0.10 -2.81 -20.61
C GLY A 111 -0.77 -3.05 -19.38
N GLY A 112 -1.89 -2.33 -19.25
CA GLY A 112 -2.90 -2.67 -18.26
C GLY A 112 -3.53 -4.01 -18.61
N HIS A 113 -3.27 -5.05 -17.82
CA HIS A 113 -4.01 -6.31 -17.94
C HIS A 113 -5.49 -6.03 -17.64
N GLY A 114 -6.29 -6.06 -18.69
CA GLY A 114 -7.74 -6.10 -18.60
C GLY A 114 -8.13 -7.34 -17.81
N TYR A 115 -8.85 -7.12 -16.72
CA TYR A 115 -9.61 -8.15 -16.04
C TYR A 115 -10.54 -8.79 -17.08
N LYS A 116 -10.21 -10.01 -17.54
CA LYS A 116 -11.18 -10.85 -18.24
C LYS A 116 -11.94 -11.62 -17.17
N GLY A 117 -13.05 -11.04 -16.74
CA GLY A 117 -14.08 -11.82 -16.08
C GLY A 117 -14.55 -12.97 -16.97
N SER A 118 -14.83 -14.10 -16.33
CA SER A 118 -15.58 -15.26 -16.83
C SER A 118 -14.86 -16.22 -17.79
N GLY A 119 -14.59 -17.44 -17.31
CA GLY A 119 -14.02 -18.52 -18.13
C GLY A 119 -13.87 -19.91 -17.50
N LYS A 120 -14.88 -20.41 -16.76
CA LYS A 120 -15.43 -21.78 -16.92
C LYS A 120 -14.46 -22.99 -17.07
N GLY A 121 -14.42 -23.84 -16.03
CA GLY A 121 -14.10 -25.29 -16.08
C GLY A 121 -12.60 -25.62 -16.11
N LYS A 122 -12.06 -26.54 -15.29
CA LYS A 122 -12.48 -27.92 -14.96
C LYS A 122 -11.98 -28.22 -13.53
N GLY A 123 -12.68 -28.90 -12.63
CA GLY A 123 -13.37 -30.17 -12.82
C GLY A 123 -12.35 -31.31 -12.76
N GLY A 124 -12.08 -31.84 -11.56
CA GLY A 124 -11.21 -33.00 -11.39
C GLY A 124 -10.65 -33.18 -9.97
N TYR A 125 -11.53 -33.49 -9.01
CA TYR A 125 -11.19 -34.34 -7.86
C TYR A 125 -12.02 -35.60 -8.01
N ASP A 126 -11.39 -36.77 -7.92
CA ASP A 126 -11.85 -37.99 -7.23
C ASP A 126 -10.85 -39.13 -7.54
N ASP A 127 -10.29 -39.67 -6.45
CA ASP A 127 -9.58 -40.95 -6.20
C ASP A 127 -8.77 -41.64 -7.32
#